data_AF-A0A2V8R6N0-F1
#
_entry.id   AF-A0A2V8R6N0-F1
#
_cell.length_a   1.000
_cell.length_b   1.000
_cell.length_c   1.000
_cell.angle_alpha   90.00
_cell.angle_beta   90.00
_cell.angle_gamma   90.00
#
_symmetry.space_group_name_H-M   'P 1'
#
loop_
_entity.id
_entity.type
_entity.pdbx_description
1 polymer ?
#
loop_
_entity_poly.entity_id
_entity_poly.type
_entity_poly.pdbx_seq_one_letter_code
_entity_poly.pdbx_strand_id
1 'polypeptide(L)'
;MATAIVSLFNKKVGCPSSQDLLDYDQACLASAHSLCIEGHLIDCDFCNAELQLLNRYQNTRDEYSFVEMPLQLRGLAERLLHNTATPFQASRRFKENRRT
;
A
#
# COMPACT_ATOMS: atom_id res chain seq x y z
N MET A 1 27.08 13.42 -18.85
CA MET A 1 25.62 13.52 -19.10
C MET A 1 24.95 12.41 -18.31
N ALA A 2 24.61 12.64 -17.04
CA ALA A 2 23.92 11.65 -16.23
C ALA A 2 22.43 11.74 -16.57
N THR A 3 21.96 10.88 -17.47
CA THR A 3 20.52 10.67 -17.67
C THR A 3 19.98 10.07 -16.40
N ALA A 4 19.15 10.84 -15.68
CA ALA A 4 18.53 10.39 -14.46
C ALA A 4 17.73 9.11 -14.76
N ILE A 5 18.21 7.97 -14.27
CA ILE A 5 17.53 6.66 -14.35
C ILE A 5 16.38 6.69 -13.33
N VAL A 6 15.44 7.60 -13.53
CA VAL A 6 14.26 7.69 -12.68
C VAL A 6 13.29 6.64 -13.20
N SER A 7 12.94 5.67 -12.34
CA SER A 7 11.87 4.67 -12.48
C SER A 7 12.24 3.23 -12.88
N LEU A 8 13.21 2.57 -12.23
CA LEU A 8 13.26 1.09 -12.25
C LEU A 8 12.36 0.47 -11.16
N PHE A 9 12.32 1.07 -9.98
CA PHE A 9 11.53 0.60 -8.85
C PHE A 9 10.18 1.32 -8.76
N ASN A 10 9.20 0.89 -9.57
CA ASN A 10 7.85 1.47 -9.54
C ASN A 10 6.79 0.41 -9.82
N LYS A 11 5.64 0.57 -9.18
CA LYS A 11 4.45 -0.26 -9.45
C LYS A 11 3.92 0.02 -10.85
N LYS A 12 3.85 -1.02 -11.67
CA LYS A 12 3.32 -0.97 -13.05
C LYS A 12 1.86 -1.41 -13.07
N VAL A 13 1.16 -1.12 -14.17
CA VAL A 13 -0.26 -1.52 -14.35
C VAL A 13 -0.45 -3.03 -14.31
N GLY A 14 0.56 -3.81 -14.73
CA GLY A 14 0.53 -5.27 -14.68
C GLY A 14 1.05 -5.88 -13.37
N CYS A 15 1.34 -5.08 -12.34
CA CYS A 15 1.74 -5.61 -11.04
C CYS A 15 0.54 -6.24 -10.33
N PRO A 16 0.71 -7.39 -9.66
CA PRO A 16 -0.33 -7.99 -8.83
C PRO A 16 -0.75 -7.06 -7.70
N SER A 17 -1.94 -7.28 -7.16
CA SER A 17 -2.36 -6.59 -5.95
C SER A 17 -1.58 -7.09 -4.74
N SER A 18 -1.50 -6.29 -3.70
CA SER A 18 -0.86 -6.71 -2.45
C SER A 18 -1.59 -7.91 -1.81
N GLN A 19 -2.91 -8.02 -2.03
CA GLN A 19 -3.68 -9.18 -1.61
C GLN A 19 -3.26 -10.45 -2.37
N ASP A 20 -3.06 -10.35 -3.69
CA ASP A 20 -2.58 -11.48 -4.49
C ASP A 20 -1.20 -11.97 -4.02
N LEU A 21 -0.30 -11.04 -3.65
CA LEU A 21 1.02 -11.38 -3.09
C LEU A 21 0.91 -12.07 -1.73
N LEU A 22 -0.02 -11.65 -0.88
CA LEU A 22 -0.30 -12.29 0.41
C LEU A 22 -0.89 -13.70 0.22
N ASP A 23 -1.85 -13.83 -0.69
CA ASP A 23 -2.47 -15.13 -0.99
C ASP A 23 -1.46 -16.09 -1.64
N TYR A 24 -0.52 -15.56 -2.43
CA TYR A 24 0.63 -16.30 -2.97
C TYR A 24 1.56 -16.80 -1.86
N ASP A 25 1.98 -15.93 -0.93
CA ASP A 25 2.83 -16.28 0.21
C ASP A 25 2.19 -17.35 1.11
N GLN A 26 0.87 -17.28 1.30
CA GLN A 26 0.09 -18.22 2.11
C GLN A 26 -0.29 -19.51 1.36
N ALA A 27 0.13 -19.67 0.09
CA ALA A 27 -0.26 -20.77 -0.79
C ALA A 27 -1.80 -20.95 -0.93
N CYS A 28 -2.55 -19.86 -0.81
CA CYS A 28 -4.02 -19.81 -0.92
C CYS A 28 -4.52 -19.66 -2.37
N LEU A 29 -3.61 -19.53 -3.34
CA LEU A 29 -3.94 -19.35 -4.76
C LEU A 29 -3.99 -20.67 -5.53
N ALA A 30 -4.86 -20.70 -6.55
CA ALA A 30 -4.86 -21.79 -7.53
C ALA A 30 -3.52 -21.84 -8.30
N SER A 31 -3.05 -23.05 -8.63
CA SER A 31 -1.73 -23.29 -9.23
C SER A 31 -1.43 -22.44 -10.46
N ALA A 32 -2.42 -22.20 -11.33
CA ALA A 32 -2.27 -21.35 -12.51
C ALA A 32 -2.00 -19.87 -12.16
N HIS A 33 -2.60 -19.36 -11.08
CA HIS A 33 -2.42 -17.97 -10.64
C HIS A 33 -1.07 -17.79 -9.94
N SER A 34 -0.65 -18.79 -9.15
CA SER A 34 0.66 -18.79 -8.49
C SER A 34 1.81 -18.73 -9.49
N LEU A 35 1.73 -19.49 -10.60
CA LEU A 35 2.75 -19.46 -11.66
C LEU A 35 2.84 -18.09 -12.37
N CYS A 36 1.70 -17.41 -12.55
CA CYS A 36 1.67 -16.07 -13.13
C CYS A 36 2.39 -15.06 -12.22
N ILE A 37 2.13 -15.13 -10.92
CA ILE A 37 2.78 -14.27 -9.92
C ILE A 37 4.27 -14.59 -9.83
N GLU A 38 4.64 -15.87 -9.79
CA GLU A 38 6.04 -16.30 -9.79
C GLU A 38 6.81 -15.75 -11.00
N GLY A 39 6.22 -15.85 -12.20
CA GLY A 39 6.77 -15.24 -13.41
C GLY A 39 6.93 -13.72 -13.29
N HIS A 40 5.95 -13.03 -12.71
CA HIS A 40 6.04 -11.58 -12.48
C HIS A 40 7.15 -11.19 -11.50
N LEU A 41 7.37 -11.98 -10.45
CA LEU A 41 8.36 -11.70 -9.40
C LEU A 41 9.80 -11.81 -9.88
N ILE A 42 10.05 -12.53 -10.98
CA ILE A 42 11.35 -12.64 -11.62
C ILE A 42 11.72 -11.31 -12.30
N ASP A 43 10.75 -10.63 -12.91
CA ASP A 43 10.98 -9.44 -13.74
C ASP A 43 10.64 -8.11 -13.03
N CYS A 44 10.10 -8.16 -11.81
CA CYS A 44 9.64 -6.99 -11.07
C CYS A 44 10.28 -6.86 -9.69
N ASP A 45 11.36 -6.07 -9.61
CA ASP A 45 12.03 -5.72 -8.35
C ASP A 45 11.07 -5.11 -7.31
N PHE A 46 10.08 -4.33 -7.77
CA PHE A 46 9.08 -3.70 -6.91
C PHE A 46 8.23 -4.73 -6.17
N CYS A 47 7.60 -5.66 -6.91
CA CYS A 47 6.74 -6.67 -6.30
C CYS A 47 7.53 -7.70 -5.50
N ASN A 48 8.78 -7.97 -5.88
CA ASN A 48 9.68 -8.81 -5.10
C ASN A 48 9.98 -8.17 -3.73
N ALA A 49 10.34 -6.88 -3.71
CA ALA A 49 10.54 -6.15 -2.47
C ALA A 49 9.25 -6.01 -1.65
N GLU A 50 8.10 -5.80 -2.30
CA GLU A 50 6.78 -5.77 -1.64
C GLU A 50 6.47 -7.12 -0.97
N LEU A 51 6.72 -8.24 -1.65
CA LEU A 51 6.54 -9.58 -1.08
C LEU A 51 7.45 -9.80 0.14
N GLN A 52 8.73 -9.41 0.05
CA GLN A 52 9.66 -9.49 1.19
C GLN A 52 9.20 -8.64 2.38
N LEU A 53 8.63 -7.46 2.12
CA LEU A 53 8.07 -6.59 3.14
C LEU A 53 6.87 -7.25 3.82
N LEU A 54 5.94 -7.78 3.03
CA LEU A 54 4.72 -8.44 3.50
C LEU A 54 5.03 -9.72 4.31
N ASN A 55 6.01 -10.50 3.86
CA ASN A 55 6.47 -11.69 4.59
C ASN A 55 7.14 -11.32 5.92
N ARG A 56 7.95 -10.24 5.95
CA ARG A 56 8.58 -9.77 7.19
C ARG A 56 7.58 -9.20 8.19
N TYR A 57 6.60 -8.46 7.72
CA TYR A 57 5.57 -7.83 8.54
C TYR A 57 4.22 -8.48 8.26
N GLN A 58 4.17 -9.80 8.37
CA GLN A 58 2.90 -10.50 8.43
C GLN A 58 2.11 -9.86 9.57
N ASN A 59 0.88 -9.40 9.29
CA ASN A 59 -0.07 -8.97 10.31
C ASN A 59 -0.41 -10.21 11.16
N THR A 60 0.53 -10.65 11.99
CA THR A 60 0.39 -11.74 12.94
C THR A 60 -0.46 -11.21 14.07
N ARG A 61 -1.75 -10.94 13.76
CA ARG A 61 -2.76 -10.37 14.66
C ARG A 61 -2.09 -9.68 15.85
N ASP A 62 -1.41 -8.56 15.61
CA ASP A 62 -1.19 -7.65 16.71
C ASP A 62 -2.58 -7.49 17.29
N GLU A 63 -2.75 -7.85 18.56
CA GLU A 63 -4.01 -7.69 19.27
C GLU A 63 -4.23 -6.18 19.36
N TYR A 64 -4.69 -5.63 18.25
CA TYR A 64 -5.08 -4.26 18.12
C TYR A 64 -6.34 -4.21 18.96
N SER A 65 -6.16 -3.88 20.23
CA SER A 65 -7.29 -3.58 21.06
C SER A 65 -7.95 -2.40 20.38
N PHE A 66 -9.16 -2.63 19.89
CA PHE A 66 -9.98 -1.56 19.36
C PHE A 66 -10.35 -0.68 20.55
N VAL A 67 -9.44 0.20 20.94
CA VAL A 67 -9.70 1.16 21.99
C VAL A 67 -10.64 2.19 21.38
N GLU A 68 -11.79 2.38 22.02
CA GLU A 68 -12.70 3.42 21.61
C GLU A 68 -11.96 4.78 21.63
N MET A 69 -12.08 5.54 20.53
CA MET A 69 -11.54 6.89 20.46
C MET A 69 -12.10 7.72 21.64
N PRO A 70 -11.24 8.32 22.49
CA PRO A 70 -11.68 9.18 23.58
C PRO A 70 -12.64 10.27 23.10
N LEU A 71 -13.72 10.50 23.85
CA LEU A 71 -14.81 11.39 23.45
C LEU A 71 -14.34 12.82 23.09
N GLN A 72 -13.33 13.31 23.79
CA GLN A 72 -12.73 14.64 23.55
C GLN A 72 -12.05 14.72 22.19
N LEU A 73 -11.37 13.64 21.78
CA LEU A 73 -10.72 13.53 20.48
C LEU A 73 -11.75 13.35 19.36
N ARG A 74 -12.80 12.55 19.61
CA ARG A 74 -13.93 12.42 18.69
C ARG A 74 -14.60 13.77 18.44
N GLY A 75 -14.98 14.49 19.50
CA GLY A 75 -15.60 15.80 19.39
C GLY A 75 -14.69 16.86 18.77
N LEU A 76 -13.37 16.77 18.95
CA LEU A 76 -12.42 17.61 18.23
C LEU A 76 -12.40 17.29 16.74
N ALA A 77 -12.31 16.01 16.36
CA ALA A 77 -12.31 15.57 14.97
C ALA A 77 -13.60 15.99 14.25
N GLU A 78 -14.75 15.80 14.88
CA GLU A 78 -16.05 16.25 14.37
C GLU A 78 -16.06 17.77 14.14
N ARG A 79 -15.62 18.57 15.12
CA ARG A 79 -15.53 20.03 14.96
C ARG A 79 -14.59 20.45 13.83
N LEU A 80 -13.45 19.78 13.68
CA LEU A 80 -12.51 20.05 12.60
C LEU A 80 -13.16 19.74 11.24
N LEU A 81 -13.78 18.57 11.09
CA LEU A 81 -14.43 18.15 9.84
C LEU A 81 -15.62 19.05 9.49
N HIS A 82 -16.43 19.46 10.48
CA HIS A 82 -17.56 20.37 10.28
C HIS A 82 -17.12 21.81 9.98
N ASN A 83 -16.05 22.31 10.61
CA ASN A 83 -15.51 23.65 10.30
C ASN A 83 -14.72 23.67 8.99
N THR A 84 -14.19 22.53 8.54
CA THR A 84 -13.64 22.37 7.19
C THR A 84 -14.73 22.01 6.20
N ALA A 85 -15.76 22.85 6.06
CA ALA A 85 -16.63 22.85 4.87
C ALA A 85 -15.89 23.26 3.57
N THR A 86 -14.55 23.19 3.58
CA THR A 86 -13.75 22.99 2.38
C THR A 86 -13.23 21.55 2.41
N PRO A 87 -13.44 20.77 1.35
CA PRO A 87 -13.12 19.35 1.33
C PRO A 87 -11.67 19.13 1.77
N PHE A 88 -11.49 18.21 2.73
CA PHE A 88 -10.18 17.76 3.19
C PHE A 88 -9.30 17.41 1.98
N GLN A 89 -8.35 18.29 1.66
CA GLN A 89 -7.48 18.18 0.49
C GLN A 89 -6.34 17.17 0.71
N ALA A 90 -6.58 16.04 1.40
CA ALA A 90 -5.60 14.95 1.44
C ALA A 90 -5.15 14.54 0.03
N SER A 91 -6.04 14.70 -0.96
CA SER A 91 -5.73 14.48 -2.38
C SER A 91 -4.77 15.50 -3.02
N ARG A 92 -4.49 16.67 -2.41
CA ARG A 92 -3.53 17.64 -2.97
C ARG A 92 -2.09 17.39 -2.56
N ARG A 93 -1.83 16.81 -1.38
CA ARG A 93 -0.45 16.43 -0.98
C ARG A 93 0.14 15.30 -1.83
N PHE A 94 -0.69 14.44 -2.42
CA PHE A 94 -0.21 13.42 -3.38
C PHE A 94 0.00 13.94 -4.82
N LYS A 95 -0.45 15.17 -5.15
CA LYS A 95 -0.25 15.75 -6.48
C LYS A 95 0.96 16.68 -6.56
N GLU A 96 1.49 17.16 -5.44
CA GLU A 96 2.65 18.06 -5.42
C GLU A 96 4.00 17.32 -5.56
N ASN A 97 4.04 16.01 -5.27
CA ASN A 97 5.20 15.14 -5.53
C ASN A 97 5.23 14.54 -6.96
N ARG A 98 4.50 15.13 -7.92
CA ARG A 98 4.53 14.74 -9.35
C ARG A 98 4.88 15.88 -10.30
N ARG A 99 5.59 16.90 -9.84
CA ARG A 99 6.33 17.83 -10.70
C ARG A 99 7.65 18.21 -10.04
N THR A 100 8.70 17.48 -10.38
CA THR A 100 10.02 18.02 -10.73
C THR A 100 10.80 16.93 -11.42
#